data_AF-A0A6P3ZR28-F1
#
_entry.id   AF-A0A6P3ZR28-F1
#
_cell.length_a   1.000
_cell.length_b   1.000
_cell.length_c   1.000
_cell.angle_alpha   90.00
_cell.angle_beta   90.00
_cell.angle_gamma   90.00
#
_symmetry.space_group_name_H-M   'P 1'
#
loop_
_entity.id
_entity.type
_entity.pdbx_description
1 polymer ?
#
loop_
_entity_poly.entity_id
_entity_poly.type
_entity_poly.pdbx_seq_one_letter_code
_entity_poly.pdbx_strand_id
1 'polypeptide(L)'
;MVAQGFTVDMNKPLVFQVGHLGEAYQDWVHQPVPGKESPRFFESDFWEFLTRTAWWVIPIIWLPVVFWSISKSVKMGHTYPQIALLVAVGIFIWTLLEYTLHRFLFHIKTKSYWGNTLHYLLHGCHHKHPMDGLRLVFPPAATAILLIPVCL
;
A
#
# COMPACT_ATOMS: atom_id res chain seq x y z
N MET A 1 -16.77 -11.06 34.22
CA MET A 1 -16.09 -11.95 33.25
C MET A 1 -15.61 -11.07 32.11
N VAL A 2 -14.31 -10.77 32.05
CA VAL A 2 -13.73 -10.03 30.92
C VAL A 2 -13.79 -10.97 29.72
N ALA A 3 -14.48 -10.58 28.65
CA ALA A 3 -14.50 -11.35 27.41
C ALA A 3 -13.05 -11.60 26.99
N GLN A 4 -12.65 -12.87 26.82
CA GLN A 4 -11.34 -13.19 26.27
C GLN A 4 -11.25 -12.52 24.88
N GLY A 5 -10.32 -11.58 24.74
CA GLY A 5 -10.10 -10.89 23.47
C GLY A 5 -9.70 -11.88 22.38
N PHE A 6 -10.15 -11.63 21.14
CA PHE A 6 -9.74 -12.43 19.99
C PHE A 6 -8.21 -12.44 19.86
N THR A 7 -7.62 -13.61 19.60
CA THR A 7 -6.18 -13.78 19.39
C THR A 7 -5.92 -14.21 17.95
N VAL A 8 -5.00 -13.52 17.27
CA VAL A 8 -4.60 -13.85 15.89
C VAL A 8 -3.71 -15.08 15.87
N ASP A 9 -4.05 -16.07 15.06
CA ASP A 9 -3.21 -17.23 14.76
C ASP A 9 -2.31 -16.92 13.56
N MET A 10 -1.00 -16.75 13.83
CA MET A 10 0.00 -16.39 12.83
C MET A 10 0.29 -17.51 11.82
N ASN A 11 -0.15 -18.74 12.09
CA ASN A 11 0.00 -19.88 11.17
C ASN A 11 -1.16 -19.98 10.17
N LYS A 12 -2.18 -19.12 10.30
CA LYS A 12 -3.34 -19.07 9.41
C LYS A 12 -3.40 -17.76 8.63
N PRO A 13 -4.17 -17.71 7.53
CA PRO A 13 -4.34 -16.49 6.74
C PRO A 13 -4.85 -15.32 7.57
N LEU A 14 -4.15 -14.19 7.51
CA LEU A 14 -4.31 -13.09 8.48
C LEU A 14 -5.45 -12.12 8.16
N VAL A 15 -5.78 -11.91 6.88
CA VAL A 15 -6.61 -10.76 6.44
C VAL A 15 -7.99 -10.77 7.09
N PHE A 16 -8.65 -11.93 7.17
CA PHE A 16 -9.98 -12.02 7.78
C PHE A 16 -9.94 -12.26 9.29
N GLN A 17 -8.76 -12.50 9.89
CA GLN A 17 -8.59 -12.59 11.33
C GLN A 17 -8.52 -11.21 11.97
N VAL A 18 -7.73 -10.29 11.40
CA VAL A 18 -7.42 -8.98 12.03
C VAL A 18 -8.65 -8.09 12.25
N GLY A 19 -9.71 -8.27 11.48
CA GLY A 19 -10.98 -7.58 11.70
C GLY A 19 -11.61 -7.89 13.07
N HIS A 20 -11.40 -9.09 13.62
CA HIS A 20 -11.96 -9.51 14.90
C HIS A 20 -11.26 -8.88 16.11
N LEU A 21 -10.11 -8.24 15.93
CA LEU A 21 -9.38 -7.56 17.01
C LEU A 21 -10.12 -6.33 17.56
N GLY A 22 -11.06 -5.76 16.79
CA GLY A 22 -11.85 -4.60 17.21
C GLY A 22 -10.96 -3.43 17.65
N GLU A 23 -11.11 -3.01 18.90
CA GLU A 23 -10.36 -1.90 19.51
C GLU A 23 -8.88 -2.24 19.76
N ALA A 24 -8.54 -3.51 19.97
CA ALA A 24 -7.15 -3.95 20.21
C ALA A 24 -6.28 -3.94 18.94
N TYR A 25 -6.88 -3.72 17.77
CA TYR A 25 -6.19 -3.77 16.48
C TYR A 25 -5.06 -2.75 16.37
N GLN A 26 -5.31 -1.51 16.79
CA GLN A 26 -4.35 -0.41 16.65
C GLN A 26 -3.08 -0.67 17.43
N ASP A 27 -3.19 -1.21 18.65
CA ASP A 27 -2.02 -1.58 19.43
C ASP A 27 -1.32 -2.79 18.81
N TRP A 28 -2.09 -3.82 18.42
CA TRP A 28 -1.54 -5.06 17.85
C TRP A 28 -0.75 -4.85 16.55
N VAL A 29 -1.24 -4.00 15.64
CA VAL A 29 -0.66 -3.81 14.30
C VAL A 29 0.67 -3.05 14.34
N HIS A 30 0.86 -2.18 15.33
CA HIS A 30 2.09 -1.40 15.52
C HIS A 30 3.12 -2.09 16.42
N GLN A 31 2.90 -3.35 16.81
CA GLN A 31 3.92 -4.18 17.46
C GLN A 31 4.64 -5.02 16.40
N PRO A 32 5.81 -4.60 15.90
CA PRO A 32 6.48 -5.26 14.79
C PRO A 32 6.94 -6.67 15.17
N VAL A 33 6.77 -7.62 14.25
CA VAL A 33 7.35 -8.95 14.32
C VAL A 33 8.70 -8.90 13.59
N PRO A 34 9.83 -9.16 14.28
CA PRO A 34 11.14 -9.17 13.65
C PRO A 34 11.29 -10.38 12.71
N GLY A 35 12.03 -10.20 11.62
CA GLY A 35 12.37 -11.29 10.68
C GLY A 35 11.77 -11.09 9.28
N LYS A 36 12.28 -11.85 8.31
CA LYS A 36 11.88 -11.79 6.89
C LYS A 36 10.72 -12.71 6.54
N GLU A 37 10.00 -13.19 7.55
CA GLU A 37 8.86 -14.08 7.35
C GLU A 37 7.74 -13.34 6.62
N SER A 38 7.15 -14.01 5.64
CA SER A 38 6.07 -13.47 4.82
C SER A 38 4.80 -14.27 5.14
N PRO A 39 4.02 -13.86 6.16
CA PRO A 39 2.85 -14.61 6.59
C PRO A 39 1.79 -14.67 5.48
N ARG A 40 0.94 -15.68 5.52
CA ARG A 40 -0.11 -15.84 4.51
C ARG A 40 -1.25 -14.86 4.78
N PHE A 41 -1.76 -14.20 3.74
CA PHE A 41 -2.85 -13.24 3.84
C PHE A 41 -4.19 -13.89 3.52
N PHE A 42 -4.24 -14.70 2.47
CA PHE A 42 -5.46 -15.36 1.98
C PHE A 42 -5.30 -16.88 1.87
N GLU A 43 -6.38 -17.63 2.08
CA GLU A 43 -6.38 -19.08 1.81
C GLU A 43 -6.15 -19.39 0.34
N SER A 44 -6.75 -18.60 -0.56
CA SER A 44 -6.62 -18.75 -2.00
C SER A 44 -5.23 -18.30 -2.50
N ASP A 45 -4.56 -19.14 -3.28
CA ASP A 45 -3.29 -18.79 -3.94
C ASP A 45 -3.43 -17.61 -4.89
N PHE A 46 -4.57 -17.47 -5.58
CA PHE A 46 -4.84 -16.34 -6.47
C PHE A 46 -4.82 -14.99 -5.74
N TRP A 47 -5.59 -14.85 -4.65
CA TRP A 47 -5.60 -13.63 -3.84
C TRP A 47 -4.26 -13.40 -3.15
N GLU A 48 -3.60 -14.46 -2.68
CA GLU A 48 -2.27 -14.38 -2.07
C GLU A 48 -1.23 -13.82 -3.06
N PHE A 49 -1.25 -14.29 -4.31
CA PHE A 49 -0.37 -13.82 -5.38
C PHE A 49 -0.48 -12.30 -5.60
N LEU A 50 -1.70 -11.75 -5.60
CA LEU A 50 -1.93 -10.31 -5.77
C LEU A 50 -1.39 -9.45 -4.61
N THR A 51 -1.10 -10.04 -3.45
CA THR A 51 -0.51 -9.32 -2.31
C THR A 51 1.01 -9.23 -2.36
N ARG A 52 1.68 -10.03 -3.20
CA ARG A 52 3.14 -10.15 -3.20
C ARG A 52 3.73 -9.39 -4.39
N THR A 53 4.40 -8.28 -4.09
CA THR A 53 5.02 -7.41 -5.08
C THR A 53 6.49 -7.23 -4.77
N ALA A 54 7.36 -7.74 -5.64
CA ALA A 54 8.80 -7.50 -5.53
C ALA A 54 9.13 -6.04 -5.86
N TRP A 55 10.16 -5.49 -5.21
CA TRP A 55 10.54 -4.08 -5.35
C TRP A 55 10.76 -3.64 -6.82
N TRP A 56 11.31 -4.52 -7.66
CA TRP A 56 11.62 -4.24 -9.07
C TRP A 56 10.38 -4.18 -9.97
N VAL A 57 9.20 -4.61 -9.49
CA VAL A 57 7.94 -4.51 -10.24
C VAL A 57 7.54 -3.04 -10.43
N ILE A 58 7.78 -2.20 -9.42
CA ILE A 58 7.45 -0.76 -9.45
C ILE A 58 8.16 -0.04 -10.61
N PRO A 59 9.51 -0.07 -10.74
CA PRO A 59 10.17 0.59 -11.86
C PRO A 59 9.82 -0.04 -13.22
N ILE A 60 9.66 -1.36 -13.31
CA ILE A 60 9.30 -2.03 -14.58
C ILE A 60 7.96 -1.54 -15.12
N ILE A 61 6.97 -1.32 -14.26
CA ILE A 61 5.64 -0.88 -14.68
C ILE A 61 5.63 0.63 -14.92
N TRP A 62 6.15 1.42 -13.99
CA TRP A 62 5.92 2.87 -13.99
C TRP A 62 6.94 3.68 -14.79
N LEU A 63 8.20 3.23 -14.91
CA LEU A 63 9.18 3.95 -15.72
C LEU A 63 8.79 4.02 -17.21
N PRO A 64 8.30 2.94 -17.86
CA PRO A 64 7.79 3.03 -19.22
C PRO A 64 6.65 4.05 -19.38
N VAL A 65 5.75 4.15 -18.40
CA VAL A 65 4.66 5.14 -18.40
C VAL A 65 5.23 6.57 -18.34
N VAL A 66 6.21 6.81 -17.47
CA VAL A 66 6.90 8.11 -17.37
C VAL A 66 7.60 8.47 -18.69
N PHE A 67 8.37 7.54 -19.26
CA PHE A 67 9.07 7.77 -20.53
C PHE A 67 8.12 8.01 -21.69
N TRP A 68 7.02 7.26 -21.75
CA TRP A 68 5.99 7.46 -22.75
C TRP A 68 5.34 8.84 -22.61
N SER A 69 4.95 9.25 -21.40
CA SER A 69 4.36 10.57 -21.14
C SER A 69 5.29 11.72 -21.54
N ILE A 70 6.57 11.66 -21.16
CA ILE A 70 7.56 12.67 -21.56
C ILE A 70 7.73 12.70 -23.09
N SER A 71 7.84 11.52 -23.71
CA SER A 71 7.95 11.41 -25.17
C SER A 71 6.73 11.97 -25.89
N LYS A 72 5.54 11.80 -25.32
CA LYS A 72 4.30 12.38 -25.83
C LYS A 72 4.30 13.90 -25.69
N SER A 73 4.76 14.46 -24.58
CA SER A 73 4.87 15.91 -24.40
C SER A 73 5.80 16.56 -25.45
N VAL A 74 6.94 15.94 -25.76
CA VAL A 74 7.85 16.40 -26.82
C VAL A 74 7.14 16.37 -28.18
N LYS A 75 6.45 15.27 -28.51
CA LYS A 75 5.70 15.13 -29.78
C LYS A 75 4.54 16.13 -29.91
N MET A 76 4.03 16.64 -28.79
CA MET A 76 3.00 17.69 -28.75
C MET A 76 3.58 19.11 -28.90
N GLY A 77 4.91 19.25 -29.04
CA GLY A 77 5.57 20.53 -29.28
C GLY A 77 5.94 21.31 -28.02
N HIS A 78 5.85 20.70 -26.83
CA HIS A 78 6.33 21.35 -25.60
C HIS A 78 7.85 21.51 -25.61
N THR A 79 8.33 22.67 -25.14
CA THR A 79 9.76 22.93 -25.01
C THR A 79 10.35 22.17 -23.83
N TYR A 80 11.66 21.89 -23.85
CA TYR A 80 12.31 21.19 -22.73
C TYR A 80 12.14 21.90 -21.37
N PRO A 81 12.22 23.25 -21.28
CA PRO A 81 11.92 23.94 -20.01
C PRO A 81 10.48 23.74 -19.54
N GLN A 82 9.49 23.73 -20.44
CA GLN A 82 8.09 23.46 -20.08
C GLN A 82 7.93 22.04 -19.53
N ILE A 83 8.54 21.05 -20.19
CA ILE A 83 8.48 19.65 -19.74
C ILE A 83 9.16 19.51 -18.37
N ALA A 84 10.33 20.12 -18.17
CA ALA A 84 11.04 20.11 -16.89
C ALA A 84 10.19 20.74 -15.77
N LEU A 85 9.52 21.86 -16.05
CA LEU A 85 8.60 22.50 -15.11
C LEU A 85 7.41 21.59 -14.76
N LEU A 86 6.79 20.95 -15.75
CA LEU A 86 5.68 20.02 -15.53
C LEU A 86 6.11 18.82 -14.67
N VAL A 87 7.30 18.27 -14.93
CA VAL A 87 7.87 17.19 -14.11
C VAL A 87 8.13 17.67 -12.68
N ALA A 88 8.70 18.86 -12.50
CA ALA A 88 8.95 19.43 -11.18
C ALA A 88 7.66 19.66 -10.39
N VAL A 89 6.62 20.20 -11.04
CA VAL A 89 5.28 20.35 -10.45
C VAL A 89 4.67 19.00 -10.11
N GLY A 90 4.82 17.99 -10.99
CA GLY A 90 4.37 16.63 -10.73
C GLY A 90 5.04 16.00 -9.51
N ILE A 91 6.35 16.18 -9.35
CA ILE A 91 7.10 15.73 -8.16
C ILE A 91 6.61 16.45 -6.91
N PHE A 92 6.35 17.76 -6.98
CA PHE A 92 5.81 18.53 -5.86
C PHE A 92 4.41 18.06 -5.46
N ILE A 93 3.52 17.80 -6.44
CA ILE A 93 2.19 17.25 -6.17
C ILE A 93 2.33 15.84 -5.55
N TRP A 94 3.25 15.03 -6.06
CA TRP A 94 3.53 13.71 -5.52
C TRP A 94 3.91 13.77 -4.04
N THR A 95 4.82 14.66 -3.63
CA THR A 95 5.22 14.74 -2.21
C THR A 95 4.06 15.17 -1.30
N LEU A 96 3.16 16.03 -1.79
CA LEU A 96 1.93 16.39 -1.06
C LEU A 96 0.96 15.21 -0.96
N LEU A 97 0.78 14.46 -2.05
CA LEU A 97 -0.05 13.25 -2.08
C LEU A 97 0.50 12.17 -1.15
N GLU A 98 1.80 11.91 -1.22
CA GLU A 98 2.52 10.97 -0.35
C GLU A 98 2.25 11.31 1.12
N TYR A 99 2.47 12.57 1.51
CA TYR A 99 2.21 13.03 2.87
C TYR A 99 0.76 12.82 3.29
N THR A 100 -0.19 13.21 2.44
CA THR A 100 -1.62 13.16 2.74
C THR A 100 -2.12 11.72 2.85
N LEU A 101 -1.77 10.86 1.89
CA LEU A 101 -2.14 9.45 1.90
C LEU A 101 -1.50 8.75 3.09
N HIS A 102 -0.21 8.96 3.33
CA HIS A 102 0.48 8.33 4.43
C HIS A 102 -0.13 8.75 5.78
N ARG A 103 -0.29 10.06 6.02
CA ARG A 103 -0.78 10.57 7.31
C ARG A 103 -2.25 10.26 7.57
N PHE A 104 -3.13 10.41 6.58
CA PHE A 104 -4.58 10.39 6.82
C PHE A 104 -5.27 9.09 6.38
N LEU A 105 -4.75 8.39 5.36
CA LEU A 105 -5.31 7.13 4.89
C LEU A 105 -4.56 5.93 5.46
N PHE A 106 -3.23 5.91 5.34
CA PHE A 106 -2.41 4.78 5.75
C PHE A 106 -2.22 4.67 7.27
N HIS A 107 -2.42 5.77 8.01
CA HIS A 107 -2.42 5.80 9.49
C HIS A 107 -3.82 6.07 10.06
N ILE A 108 -4.88 5.67 9.36
CA ILE A 108 -6.25 5.84 9.83
C ILE A 108 -6.51 4.97 11.07
N LYS A 109 -7.13 5.56 12.09
CA LYS A 109 -7.58 4.83 13.28
C LYS A 109 -8.95 4.21 13.04
N THR A 110 -9.02 2.91 13.20
CA THR A 110 -10.21 2.09 12.97
C THR A 110 -10.38 1.06 14.09
N LYS A 111 -11.64 0.69 14.33
CA LYS A 111 -12.05 -0.37 15.26
C LYS A 111 -13.09 -1.33 14.67
N SER A 112 -13.51 -1.10 13.42
CA SER A 112 -14.51 -1.95 12.76
C SER A 112 -13.82 -3.11 12.06
N TYR A 113 -14.55 -4.22 11.88
CA TYR A 113 -14.02 -5.40 11.21
C TYR A 113 -13.42 -5.09 9.84
N TRP A 114 -14.20 -4.43 8.98
CA TRP A 114 -13.77 -4.07 7.63
C TRP A 114 -12.75 -2.94 7.61
N GLY A 115 -12.84 -1.98 8.53
CA GLY A 115 -11.85 -0.91 8.64
C GLY A 115 -10.46 -1.45 9.00
N ASN A 116 -10.38 -2.35 9.98
CA ASN A 116 -9.14 -3.00 10.40
C ASN A 116 -8.56 -3.87 9.29
N THR A 117 -9.42 -4.62 8.58
CA THR A 117 -9.03 -5.45 7.43
C THR A 117 -8.45 -4.59 6.30
N LEU A 118 -9.12 -3.50 5.95
CA LEU A 118 -8.66 -2.59 4.89
C LEU A 118 -7.35 -1.88 5.28
N HIS A 119 -7.27 -1.34 6.49
CA HIS A 119 -6.05 -0.71 6.99
C HIS A 119 -4.87 -1.70 6.98
N TYR A 120 -5.10 -2.96 7.37
CA TYR A 120 -4.06 -4.00 7.35
C TYR A 120 -3.52 -4.23 5.94
N LEU A 121 -4.40 -4.31 4.93
CA LEU A 121 -4.00 -4.48 3.53
C LEU A 121 -3.30 -3.25 2.94
N LEU A 122 -3.69 -2.04 3.35
CA LEU A 122 -3.12 -0.80 2.82
C LEU A 122 -1.74 -0.48 3.41
N HIS A 123 -1.58 -0.65 4.72
CA HIS A 123 -0.35 -0.22 5.41
C HIS A 123 -0.06 -0.93 6.73
N GLY A 124 -1.07 -1.43 7.42
CA GLY A 124 -0.88 -2.13 8.71
C GLY A 124 0.02 -3.36 8.60
N CYS A 125 0.01 -4.07 7.47
CA CYS A 125 0.93 -5.17 7.23
C CYS A 125 2.40 -4.74 7.26
N HIS A 126 2.72 -3.57 6.74
CA HIS A 126 4.07 -3.03 6.73
C HIS A 126 4.54 -2.68 8.15
N HIS A 127 3.68 -2.10 8.98
CA HIS A 127 3.99 -1.88 10.40
C HIS A 127 4.23 -3.18 11.15
N LYS A 128 3.39 -4.19 10.86
CA LYS A 128 3.47 -5.48 11.55
C LYS A 128 4.66 -6.33 11.11
N HIS A 129 4.99 -6.32 9.82
CA HIS A 129 6.06 -7.11 9.19
C HIS A 129 6.98 -6.20 8.36
N PRO A 130 7.79 -5.33 9.00
CA PRO A 130 8.55 -4.29 8.30
C PRO A 130 9.64 -4.84 7.36
N MET A 131 10.04 -6.09 7.56
CA MET A 131 11.11 -6.75 6.79
C MET A 131 10.58 -7.73 5.72
N ASP A 132 9.26 -7.81 5.50
CA ASP A 132 8.68 -8.58 4.38
C ASP A 132 8.92 -7.82 3.06
N GLY A 133 9.96 -8.22 2.34
CA GLY A 133 10.36 -7.58 1.08
C GLY A 133 9.36 -7.71 -0.07
N LEU A 134 8.36 -8.58 0.03
CA LEU A 134 7.30 -8.73 -0.97
C LEU A 134 6.06 -7.87 -0.65
N ARG A 135 6.01 -7.25 0.53
CA ARG A 135 4.85 -6.45 0.98
C ARG A 135 5.25 -5.06 1.47
N LEU A 136 6.42 -4.60 1.05
CA LEU A 136 6.93 -3.27 1.36
C LEU A 136 6.43 -2.24 0.35
N VAL A 137 6.45 -2.57 -0.94
CA VAL A 137 5.98 -1.67 -2.01
C VAL A 137 4.49 -1.84 -2.22
N PHE A 138 3.83 -0.75 -2.61
CA PHE A 138 2.39 -0.79 -2.86
C PHE A 138 2.07 -1.58 -4.14
N PRO A 139 1.17 -2.59 -4.11
CA PRO A 139 0.88 -3.41 -5.28
C PRO A 139 0.30 -2.59 -6.44
N PRO A 140 0.71 -2.81 -7.71
CA PRO A 140 0.25 -2.03 -8.85
C PRO A 140 -1.27 -2.01 -9.03
N ALA A 141 -1.96 -3.12 -8.74
CA ALA A 141 -3.41 -3.19 -8.80
C ALA A 141 -4.08 -2.25 -7.78
N ALA A 142 -3.55 -2.18 -6.56
CA ALA A 142 -4.03 -1.25 -5.55
C ALA A 142 -3.67 0.20 -5.92
N THR A 143 -2.47 0.45 -6.48
CA THR A 143 -2.07 1.77 -6.99
C THR A 143 -3.05 2.26 -8.06
N ALA A 144 -3.43 1.41 -9.01
CA ALA A 144 -4.35 1.77 -10.08
C ALA A 144 -5.70 2.25 -9.55
N ILE A 145 -6.24 1.61 -8.50
CA ILE A 145 -7.49 2.02 -7.84
C ILE A 145 -7.32 3.39 -7.17
N LEU A 146 -6.22 3.62 -6.45
CA LEU A 146 -5.96 4.91 -5.79
C LEU A 146 -5.72 6.06 -6.76
N LEU A 147 -5.26 5.77 -7.98
CA LEU A 147 -5.01 6.79 -9.01
C LEU A 147 -6.28 7.27 -9.75
N ILE A 148 -7.39 6.53 -9.69
CA ILE A 148 -8.65 6.90 -10.37
C ILE A 148 -9.06 8.37 -10.12
N PRO A 149 -9.17 8.87 -8.88
CA PRO A 149 -9.58 10.26 -8.63
C PRO A 149 -8.52 11.32 -9.01
N VAL A 150 -7.28 10.91 -9.30
CA VAL A 150 -6.18 11.82 -9.69
C VAL A 150 -6.07 11.93 -11.22
N CYS A 151 -6.50 10.89 -11.95
CA CYS A 151 -6.37 10.80 -13.40
C CYS A 151 -7.67 11.08 -14.18
N LEU A 152 -8.81 11.25 -13.49
CA LEU A 152 -10.09 11.70 -14.06
C LEU A 152 -10.26 13.21 -13.90
#